data_AF-A0A3B9D3M8-F1
#
_entry.id   AF-A0A3B9D3M8-F1
#
_cell.length_a   1.000
_cell.length_b   1.000
_cell.length_c   1.000
_cell.angle_alpha   90.00
_cell.angle_beta   90.00
_cell.angle_gamma   90.00
#
_symmetry.space_group_name_H-M   'P 1'
#
loop_
_entity.id
_entity.type
_entity.pdbx_description
1 polymer ?
#
loop_
_entity_poly.entity_id
_entity_poly.type
_entity_poly.pdbx_seq_one_letter_code
_entity_poly.pdbx_strand_id
1 'polypeptide(L)'
;MVINQKFFGADSIFSIITTVVMVFVSIFTAGSAICIAWTQRKNGKRNHLNNLSVEFVTDFIQPLEEYEVSIKNKFEVLHDLDTDKERVKVMIGALGNINVHTEFLYWEQHKGDIENALKKKENDKNVGEEFSNIYEFVKAARKFKSDINNTQKEMSHFLEGDETPKGHKFDEDDIKNTGGTLIGNMLKITKKLPRELKINEVLNEMKNNRGM
;
A
#
# COMPACT_ATOMS: atom_id res chain seq x y z
N MET A 1 72.76 -4.03 -57.23
CA MET A 1 72.09 -2.74 -56.97
C MET A 1 71.00 -2.99 -55.95
N VAL A 2 71.19 -2.45 -54.75
CA VAL A 2 70.25 -2.47 -53.62
C VAL A 2 69.10 -1.52 -53.96
N ILE A 3 67.86 -1.87 -53.62
CA ILE A 3 66.93 -1.07 -52.80
C ILE A 3 65.90 -2.03 -52.21
N ASN A 4 66.12 -2.32 -50.93
CA ASN A 4 65.12 -2.71 -49.96
C ASN A 4 64.09 -1.57 -49.87
N GLN A 5 62.80 -1.85 -50.02
CA GLN A 5 61.78 -0.99 -49.43
C GLN A 5 60.69 -1.84 -48.79
N LYS A 6 60.89 -2.05 -47.48
CA LYS A 6 59.87 -2.50 -46.54
C LYS A 6 58.67 -1.56 -46.61
N PHE A 7 57.56 -2.03 -47.17
CA PHE A 7 56.23 -1.48 -46.90
C PHE A 7 55.66 -2.20 -45.66
N PHE A 8 56.14 -1.83 -44.48
CA PHE A 8 55.55 -2.24 -43.20
C PHE A 8 55.74 -1.08 -42.22
N GLY A 9 54.72 -0.25 -42.02
CA GLY A 9 54.82 0.85 -41.05
C GLY A 9 53.57 1.69 -40.85
N ALA A 10 52.67 1.82 -41.83
CA ALA A 10 51.48 2.65 -41.72
C ALA A 10 50.21 1.86 -41.34
N ASP A 11 50.02 0.66 -41.89
CA ASP A 11 48.79 -0.13 -41.70
C ASP A 11 48.65 -0.72 -40.29
N SER A 12 49.76 -1.04 -39.61
CA SER A 12 49.71 -1.63 -38.27
C SER A 12 49.32 -0.60 -37.22
N ILE A 13 49.84 0.63 -37.29
CA ILE A 13 49.53 1.69 -36.32
C ILE A 13 48.08 2.15 -36.50
N PHE A 14 47.62 2.34 -37.74
CA PHE A 14 46.23 2.71 -38.00
C PHE A 14 45.26 1.63 -37.52
N SER A 15 45.54 0.35 -37.79
CA SER A 15 44.79 -0.81 -37.29
C SER A 15 44.73 -0.85 -35.76
N ILE A 16 45.88 -0.65 -35.09
CA ILE A 16 45.96 -0.61 -33.62
C ILE A 16 45.12 0.54 -33.07
N ILE A 17 45.22 1.74 -33.64
CA ILE A 17 44.44 2.91 -33.20
C ILE A 17 42.94 2.67 -33.40
N THR A 18 42.49 2.17 -34.56
CA THR A 18 41.07 1.87 -34.78
C THR A 18 40.55 0.79 -33.83
N THR A 19 41.37 -0.21 -33.51
CA THR A 19 41.00 -1.26 -32.55
C THR A 19 40.83 -0.68 -31.15
N VAL A 20 41.78 0.16 -30.70
CA VAL A 20 41.72 0.83 -29.40
C VAL A 20 40.50 1.76 -29.32
N VAL A 21 40.22 2.54 -30.37
CA VAL A 21 39.04 3.41 -30.43
C VAL A 21 37.74 2.60 -30.36
N MET A 22 37.63 1.48 -31.08
CA MET A 22 36.45 0.61 -31.01
C MET A 22 36.26 -0.02 -29.63
N VAL A 23 37.35 -0.41 -28.95
CA VAL A 23 37.31 -0.88 -27.56
C VAL A 23 36.82 0.22 -26.61
N PHE A 24 37.30 1.46 -26.77
CA PHE A 24 36.81 2.57 -25.95
C PHE A 24 35.34 2.90 -26.20
N VAL A 25 34.89 2.92 -27.46
CA VAL A 25 33.49 3.17 -27.82
C VAL A 25 32.58 2.09 -27.24
N SER A 26 32.99 0.82 -27.29
CA SER A 26 32.21 -0.30 -26.75
C SER A 26 32.13 -0.30 -25.22
N ILE A 27 33.21 0.04 -24.52
CA ILE A 27 33.20 0.25 -23.06
C ILE A 27 32.25 1.39 -22.68
N PHE A 28 32.29 2.51 -23.43
CA PHE A 28 31.47 3.69 -23.14
C PHE A 28 29.96 3.44 -23.38
N THR A 29 29.62 2.71 -24.45
CA THR A 29 28.23 2.31 -24.73
C THR A 29 27.71 1.30 -23.70
N ALA A 30 28.52 0.32 -23.29
CA ALA A 30 28.16 -0.62 -22.24
C ALA A 30 27.90 0.08 -20.89
N GLY A 31 28.76 1.03 -20.50
CA GLY A 31 28.58 1.82 -19.28
C GLY A 31 27.28 2.66 -19.31
N SER A 32 26.97 3.26 -20.45
CA SER A 32 25.75 4.06 -20.65
C SER A 32 24.49 3.20 -20.57
N ALA A 33 24.48 2.01 -21.19
CA ALA A 33 23.37 1.07 -21.14
C ALA A 33 23.09 0.57 -19.71
N ILE A 34 24.13 0.31 -18.92
CA ILE A 34 24.01 -0.08 -17.51
C ILE A 34 23.39 1.06 -16.68
N CYS A 35 23.82 2.30 -16.91
CA CYS A 35 23.28 3.47 -16.21
C CYS A 35 21.79 3.69 -16.53
N ILE A 36 21.41 3.57 -17.80
CA ILE A 36 20.01 3.69 -18.25
C ILE A 36 19.17 2.56 -17.65
N ALA A 37 19.64 1.32 -17.72
CA ALA A 37 18.95 0.16 -17.14
C ALA A 37 18.79 0.29 -15.62
N TRP A 38 19.82 0.79 -14.91
CA TRP A 38 19.76 1.05 -13.48
C TRP A 38 18.74 2.15 -13.14
N THR A 39 18.73 3.24 -13.91
CA THR A 39 17.80 4.36 -13.74
C THR A 39 16.36 3.92 -14.01
N GLN A 40 16.10 3.20 -15.11
CA GLN A 40 14.79 2.63 -15.43
C GLN A 40 14.32 1.66 -14.33
N ARG A 41 15.20 0.79 -13.83
CA ARG A 41 14.88 -0.13 -12.74
C ARG A 41 14.57 0.60 -11.43
N LYS A 42 15.29 1.68 -11.12
CA LYS A 42 15.04 2.49 -9.93
C LYS A 42 13.71 3.25 -10.02
N ASN A 43 13.39 3.78 -11.21
CA ASN A 43 12.13 4.46 -11.47
C ASN A 43 10.94 3.49 -11.42
N GLY A 44 11.04 2.32 -12.06
CA GLY A 44 10.01 1.27 -11.99
C GLY A 44 9.73 0.80 -10.57
N LYS A 45 10.77 0.60 -9.74
CA LYS A 45 10.61 0.23 -8.33
C LYS A 45 9.87 1.29 -7.50
N ARG A 46 10.24 2.57 -7.65
CA ARG A 46 9.53 3.68 -7.00
C ARG A 46 8.07 3.74 -7.46
N ASN A 47 7.82 3.43 -8.73
CA ASN A 47 6.48 3.35 -9.27
C ASN A 47 5.65 2.24 -8.59
N HIS A 48 6.23 1.06 -8.36
CA HIS A 48 5.52 -0.04 -7.69
C HIS A 48 5.09 0.29 -6.26
N LEU A 49 6.00 0.86 -5.46
CA LEU A 49 5.64 1.26 -4.09
C LEU A 49 4.63 2.40 -4.09
N ASN A 50 4.78 3.39 -4.99
CA ASN A 50 3.82 4.49 -5.10
C ASN A 50 2.42 4.03 -5.52
N ASN A 51 2.32 3.17 -6.52
CA ASN A 51 1.04 2.64 -6.98
C ASN A 51 0.34 1.80 -5.91
N LEU A 52 1.11 1.01 -5.14
CA LEU A 52 0.57 0.29 -3.98
C LEU A 52 0.04 1.25 -2.92
N SER A 53 0.77 2.32 -2.64
CA SER A 53 0.35 3.35 -1.68
C SER A 53 -0.92 4.06 -2.11
N VAL A 54 -1.03 4.41 -3.39
CA VAL A 54 -2.23 5.02 -3.95
C VAL A 54 -3.42 4.08 -3.75
N GLU A 55 -3.30 2.81 -4.15
CA GLU A 55 -4.34 1.79 -3.95
C GLU A 55 -4.73 1.68 -2.47
N PHE A 56 -3.78 1.53 -1.55
CA PHE A 56 -4.10 1.42 -0.12
C PHE A 56 -4.79 2.66 0.44
N VAL A 57 -4.37 3.85 -0.01
CA VAL A 57 -4.95 5.12 0.43
C VAL A 57 -6.36 5.28 -0.11
N THR A 58 -6.58 5.10 -1.41
CA THR A 58 -7.87 5.28 -2.07
C THR A 58 -8.90 4.29 -1.61
N ASP A 59 -8.49 3.03 -1.55
CA ASP A 59 -9.43 1.93 -1.41
C ASP A 59 -9.79 1.68 0.05
N PHE A 60 -8.90 2.05 0.98
CA PHE A 60 -9.07 1.66 2.37
C PHE A 60 -8.72 2.73 3.40
N ILE A 61 -7.50 3.28 3.40
CA ILE A 61 -7.02 4.13 4.51
C ILE A 61 -7.81 5.43 4.60
N GLN A 62 -8.05 6.11 3.48
CA GLN A 62 -8.84 7.33 3.49
C GLN A 62 -10.30 7.07 3.90
N PRO A 63 -11.03 6.11 3.30
CA PRO A 63 -12.38 5.76 3.76
C PRO A 63 -12.44 5.36 5.23
N LEU A 64 -11.40 4.68 5.76
CA LEU A 64 -11.31 4.33 7.18
C LEU A 64 -11.20 5.56 8.08
N GLU A 65 -10.38 6.56 7.73
CA GLU A 65 -10.27 7.80 8.51
C GLU A 65 -11.57 8.61 8.50
N GLU A 66 -12.21 8.72 7.33
CA GLU A 66 -13.51 9.37 7.19
C GLU A 66 -14.59 8.65 8.03
N TYR A 67 -14.55 7.32 8.03
CA TYR A 67 -15.43 6.49 8.85
C TYR A 67 -15.16 6.63 10.35
N GLU A 68 -13.89 6.69 10.79
CA GLU A 68 -13.53 6.89 12.20
C GLU A 68 -14.14 8.18 12.75
N VAL A 69 -14.09 9.28 11.99
CA VAL A 69 -14.70 10.55 12.39
C VAL A 69 -16.22 10.41 12.44
N SER A 70 -16.82 9.85 11.39
CA SER A 70 -18.27 9.68 11.30
C SER A 70 -18.82 8.83 12.45
N ILE A 71 -18.19 7.70 12.77
CA ILE A 71 -18.69 6.77 13.78
C ILE A 71 -18.50 7.30 15.20
N LYS A 72 -17.44 8.06 15.48
CA LYS A 72 -17.24 8.73 16.77
C LYS A 72 -18.37 9.72 17.05
N ASN A 73 -18.75 10.50 16.04
CA ASN A 73 -19.90 11.41 16.14
C ASN A 73 -21.21 10.64 16.38
N LYS A 74 -21.34 9.42 15.83
CA LYS A 74 -22.51 8.56 16.12
C LYS A 74 -22.49 8.01 17.53
N PHE A 75 -21.33 7.64 18.08
CA PHE A 75 -21.19 7.19 19.46
C PHE A 75 -21.60 8.25 20.48
N GLU A 76 -21.38 9.53 20.18
CA GLU A 76 -21.76 10.63 21.05
C GLU A 76 -23.28 10.76 21.18
N VAL A 77 -24.08 10.39 20.17
CA VAL A 77 -25.55 10.53 20.21
C VAL A 77 -26.28 9.26 20.64
N LEU A 78 -25.56 8.15 20.92
CA LEU A 78 -26.21 6.89 21.34
C LEU A 78 -26.87 6.98 22.71
N HIS A 79 -26.33 7.80 23.61
CA HIS A 79 -26.85 7.98 24.96
C HIS A 79 -28.21 8.70 24.99
N ASP A 80 -28.52 9.48 23.95
CA ASP A 80 -29.79 10.21 23.79
C ASP A 80 -30.94 9.32 23.29
N LEU A 81 -30.66 8.06 22.94
CA LEU A 81 -31.65 7.12 22.42
C LEU A 81 -32.26 6.29 23.55
N ASP A 82 -33.59 6.15 23.54
CA ASP A 82 -34.36 5.54 24.63
C ASP A 82 -34.20 4.01 24.67
N THR A 83 -33.88 3.38 23.55
CA THR A 83 -33.84 1.92 23.42
C THR A 83 -32.61 1.39 22.71
N ASP A 84 -32.18 0.18 23.07
CA ASP A 84 -31.09 -0.54 22.37
C ASP A 84 -31.43 -0.77 20.90
N LYS A 85 -32.71 -1.00 20.58
CA LYS A 85 -33.15 -1.15 19.18
C LYS A 85 -32.95 0.11 18.36
N GLU A 86 -33.13 1.30 18.93
CA GLU A 86 -32.84 2.57 18.24
C GLU A 86 -31.34 2.77 18.05
N ARG A 87 -30.53 2.49 19.08
CA ARG A 87 -29.06 2.52 18.98
C ARG A 87 -28.57 1.60 17.86
N VAL A 88 -29.07 0.38 17.82
CA VAL A 88 -28.73 -0.61 16.79
C VAL A 88 -29.14 -0.14 15.39
N LYS A 89 -30.34 0.43 15.20
CA LYS A 89 -30.75 0.99 13.90
C LYS A 89 -29.80 2.09 13.40
N VAL A 90 -29.43 3.01 14.28
CA VAL A 90 -28.46 4.07 13.96
C VAL A 90 -27.11 3.48 13.56
N MET A 91 -26.65 2.46 14.29
CA MET A 91 -25.37 1.82 14.03
C MET A 91 -25.34 0.99 12.75
N ILE A 92 -26.40 0.24 12.42
CA ILE A 92 -26.50 -0.46 11.14
C ILE A 92 -26.36 0.53 9.97
N GLY A 93 -27.06 1.66 10.04
CA GLY A 93 -26.97 2.72 9.04
C GLY A 93 -25.57 3.32 8.95
N ALA A 94 -24.92 3.57 10.09
CA ALA A 94 -23.55 4.08 10.12
C ALA A 94 -22.55 3.08 9.51
N LEU A 95 -22.65 1.80 9.89
CA LEU A 95 -21.83 0.72 9.34
C LEU A 95 -22.07 0.55 7.83
N GLY A 96 -23.29 0.77 7.34
CA GLY A 96 -23.62 0.64 5.91
C GLY A 96 -22.96 1.69 5.03
N ASN A 97 -22.55 2.81 5.61
CA ASN A 97 -21.91 3.90 4.89
C ASN A 97 -20.40 3.72 4.73
N ILE A 98 -19.80 2.67 5.29
CA ILE A 98 -18.36 2.45 5.14
C ILE A 98 -18.03 1.91 3.74
N ASN A 99 -17.45 2.77 2.90
CA ASN A 99 -17.08 2.41 1.54
C ASN A 99 -15.60 1.99 1.44
N VAL A 100 -15.25 0.88 2.08
CA VAL A 100 -13.89 0.28 1.96
C VAL A 100 -13.85 -0.81 0.90
N HIS A 101 -12.83 -0.73 0.05
CA HIS A 101 -12.45 -1.76 -0.92
C HIS A 101 -11.23 -2.54 -0.40
N THR A 102 -11.27 -3.86 -0.57
CA THR A 102 -10.27 -4.79 0.00
C THR A 102 -9.74 -5.78 -1.04
N GLU A 103 -10.19 -5.63 -2.28
CA GLU A 103 -9.70 -6.32 -3.46
C GLU A 103 -8.53 -5.50 -4.02
N PHE A 104 -7.44 -5.42 -3.26
CA PHE A 104 -6.22 -4.73 -3.67
C PHE A 104 -5.58 -5.45 -4.87
N LEU A 105 -6.02 -5.09 -6.09
CA LEU A 105 -5.62 -5.73 -7.34
C LEU A 105 -4.14 -5.50 -7.64
N TYR A 106 -3.64 -4.30 -7.41
CA TYR A 106 -2.24 -3.95 -7.64
C TYR A 106 -1.33 -4.76 -6.71
N TRP A 107 -1.69 -4.85 -5.43
CA TRP A 107 -1.03 -5.76 -4.49
C TRP A 107 -0.97 -7.20 -5.01
N GLU A 108 -2.10 -7.78 -5.43
CA GLU A 108 -2.14 -9.19 -5.84
C GLU A 108 -1.28 -9.47 -7.08
N GLN A 109 -1.25 -8.53 -8.02
CA GLN A 109 -0.48 -8.64 -9.26
C GLN A 109 1.02 -8.40 -9.05
N HIS A 110 1.40 -7.51 -8.12
CA HIS A 110 2.77 -6.99 -8.01
C HIS A 110 3.48 -7.29 -6.69
N LYS A 111 2.93 -8.15 -5.81
CA LYS A 111 3.57 -8.49 -4.52
C LYS A 111 5.04 -8.90 -4.62
N GLY A 112 5.44 -9.65 -5.66
CA GLY A 112 6.85 -10.00 -5.88
C GLY A 112 7.73 -8.79 -6.28
N ASP A 113 7.20 -7.88 -7.08
CA ASP A 113 7.88 -6.63 -7.47
C ASP A 113 8.01 -5.68 -6.29
N ILE A 114 6.99 -5.64 -5.42
CA ILE A 114 6.97 -4.87 -4.17
C ILE A 114 8.05 -5.39 -3.21
N GLU A 115 8.12 -6.70 -2.99
CA GLU A 115 9.18 -7.31 -2.17
C GLU A 115 10.57 -6.95 -2.73
N ASN A 116 10.74 -7.02 -4.05
CA ASN A 116 11.98 -6.65 -4.73
C ASN A 116 12.30 -5.15 -4.69
N ALA A 117 11.27 -4.30 -4.58
CA ALA A 117 11.42 -2.87 -4.42
C ALA A 117 11.94 -2.53 -3.02
N LEU A 118 11.49 -3.26 -1.99
CA LEU A 118 11.96 -3.12 -0.60
C LEU A 118 13.41 -3.63 -0.40
N LYS A 119 13.81 -4.73 -1.06
CA LYS A 119 15.12 -5.43 -0.90
C LYS A 119 16.43 -4.66 -1.13
N LYS A 120 16.45 -3.44 -1.70
CA LYS A 120 17.70 -2.80 -2.17
C LYS A 120 18.14 -1.54 -1.42
N LYS A 121 17.86 -1.45 -0.13
CA LYS A 121 18.73 -0.65 0.76
C LYS A 121 19.96 -1.48 1.10
N GLU A 122 21.15 -1.01 0.76
CA GLU A 122 22.45 -1.69 0.92
C GLU A 122 22.83 -2.04 2.39
N ASN A 123 21.93 -1.95 3.36
CA ASN A 123 22.20 -2.30 4.76
C ASN A 123 20.98 -2.64 5.63
N ASP A 124 19.76 -2.79 5.07
CA ASP A 124 18.56 -2.89 5.92
C ASP A 124 18.16 -4.34 6.23
N LYS A 125 18.31 -4.75 7.50
CA LYS A 125 17.91 -6.08 8.01
C LYS A 125 16.38 -6.26 8.06
N ASN A 126 15.59 -5.24 7.74
CA ASN A 126 14.15 -5.18 8.04
C ASN A 126 13.19 -5.40 6.87
N VAL A 127 13.71 -5.71 5.68
CA VAL A 127 12.87 -5.89 4.48
C VAL A 127 11.80 -6.98 4.65
N GLY A 128 12.15 -8.08 5.32
CA GLY A 128 11.21 -9.16 5.62
C GLY A 128 10.06 -8.69 6.53
N GLU A 129 10.37 -7.85 7.53
CA GLU A 129 9.37 -7.26 8.41
C GLU A 129 8.49 -6.25 7.65
N GLU A 130 9.07 -5.39 6.82
CA GLU A 130 8.34 -4.42 6.01
C GLU A 130 7.35 -5.08 5.06
N PHE A 131 7.79 -6.14 4.35
CA PHE A 131 6.91 -6.90 3.47
C PHE A 131 5.83 -7.67 4.27
N SER A 132 6.19 -8.22 5.42
CA SER A 132 5.24 -8.86 6.33
C SER A 132 4.17 -7.88 6.82
N ASN A 133 4.55 -6.64 7.15
CA ASN A 133 3.60 -5.61 7.59
C ASN A 133 2.61 -5.23 6.48
N ILE A 134 3.04 -5.22 5.21
CA ILE A 134 2.12 -5.04 4.08
C ILE A 134 1.14 -6.21 3.98
N TYR A 135 1.64 -7.44 4.10
CA TYR A 135 0.78 -8.63 4.06
C TYR A 135 -0.23 -8.65 5.22
N GLU A 136 0.22 -8.31 6.43
CA GLU A 136 -0.63 -8.16 7.61
C GLU A 136 -1.72 -7.10 7.40
N PHE A 137 -1.37 -5.96 6.82
CA PHE A 137 -2.32 -4.91 6.47
C PHE A 137 -3.40 -5.42 5.52
N VAL A 138 -3.02 -6.07 4.42
CA VAL A 138 -3.98 -6.60 3.43
C VAL A 138 -4.93 -7.63 4.06
N LYS A 139 -4.39 -8.54 4.88
CA LYS A 139 -5.18 -9.54 5.60
C LYS A 139 -6.13 -8.87 6.60
N ALA A 140 -5.64 -7.89 7.35
CA ALA A 140 -6.43 -7.18 8.35
C ALA A 140 -7.55 -6.34 7.73
N ALA A 141 -7.28 -5.66 6.60
CA ALA A 141 -8.29 -4.90 5.87
C ALA A 141 -9.45 -5.79 5.37
N ARG A 142 -9.13 -6.97 4.82
CA ARG A 142 -10.13 -7.97 4.43
C ARG A 142 -10.94 -8.47 5.62
N LYS A 143 -10.25 -8.78 6.73
CA LYS A 143 -10.91 -9.20 7.97
C LYS A 143 -11.82 -8.10 8.51
N PHE A 144 -11.36 -6.85 8.53
CA PHE A 144 -12.11 -5.70 8.98
C PHE A 144 -13.44 -5.56 8.21
N LYS A 145 -13.42 -5.65 6.88
CA LYS A 145 -14.65 -5.64 6.07
C LYS A 145 -15.59 -6.80 6.42
N SER A 146 -15.03 -8.00 6.60
CA SER A 146 -15.81 -9.16 7.03
C SER A 146 -16.42 -8.98 8.43
N ASP A 147 -15.66 -8.43 9.38
CA ASP A 147 -16.09 -8.20 10.74
C ASP A 147 -17.24 -7.17 10.78
N ILE A 148 -17.13 -6.08 10.00
CA ILE A 148 -18.21 -5.09 9.84
C ILE A 148 -19.48 -5.76 9.30
N ASN A 149 -19.37 -6.54 8.21
CA ASN A 149 -20.53 -7.22 7.62
C ASN A 149 -21.18 -8.20 8.61
N ASN A 150 -20.37 -8.91 9.41
CA ASN A 150 -20.86 -9.82 10.43
C ASN A 150 -21.58 -9.06 11.55
N THR A 151 -21.00 -7.96 12.06
CA THR A 151 -21.66 -7.12 13.07
C THR A 151 -22.98 -6.55 12.56
N GLN A 152 -23.04 -6.07 11.30
CA GLN A 152 -24.31 -5.60 10.71
C GLN A 152 -25.37 -6.70 10.64
N LYS A 153 -24.95 -7.92 10.30
CA LYS A 153 -25.85 -9.08 10.25
C LYS A 153 -26.37 -9.43 11.64
N GLU A 154 -25.50 -9.49 12.65
CA GLU A 154 -25.90 -9.77 14.04
C GLU A 154 -26.83 -8.68 14.60
N MET A 155 -26.52 -7.41 14.33
CA MET A 155 -27.39 -6.29 14.66
C MET A 155 -28.77 -6.40 13.99
N SER A 156 -28.84 -6.90 12.75
CA SER A 156 -30.11 -7.11 12.05
C SER A 156 -30.94 -8.21 12.72
N HIS A 157 -30.33 -9.35 13.07
CA HIS A 157 -30.98 -10.42 13.84
C HIS A 157 -31.50 -9.94 15.20
N PHE A 158 -30.74 -9.10 15.90
CA PHE A 158 -31.17 -8.49 17.16
C PHE A 158 -32.45 -7.65 16.99
N LEU A 159 -32.58 -6.92 15.88
CA LEU A 159 -33.80 -6.14 15.60
C LEU A 159 -35.02 -7.02 15.32
N GLU A 160 -34.82 -8.15 14.64
CA GLU A 160 -35.84 -9.13 14.29
C GLU A 160 -36.38 -9.91 15.51
N GLY A 161 -35.64 -9.90 16.63
CA GLY A 161 -36.05 -10.57 17.87
C GLY A 161 -35.66 -12.04 17.93
N ASP A 162 -34.73 -12.47 17.06
CA ASP A 162 -34.06 -13.76 17.17
C ASP A 162 -33.27 -13.83 18.49
N GLU A 163 -33.07 -15.04 19.04
CA GLU A 163 -32.25 -15.26 20.24
C GLU A 163 -30.94 -14.46 20.13
N THR A 164 -30.64 -13.68 21.18
CA THR A 164 -29.53 -12.73 21.23
C THR A 164 -28.28 -13.31 20.55
N PRO A 165 -27.70 -12.62 19.56
CA PRO A 165 -26.47 -13.07 18.91
C PRO A 165 -25.41 -13.41 19.95
N LYS A 166 -24.83 -14.61 19.87
CA LYS A 166 -23.90 -15.13 20.87
C LYS A 166 -22.74 -14.15 21.09
N GLY A 167 -22.75 -13.46 22.23
CA GLY A 167 -21.62 -12.65 22.68
C GLY A 167 -21.80 -11.13 22.64
N HIS A 168 -22.91 -10.62 22.10
CA HIS A 168 -23.20 -9.18 22.05
C HIS A 168 -24.49 -8.82 22.80
N LYS A 169 -24.41 -7.79 23.63
CA LYS A 169 -25.55 -7.18 24.33
C LYS A 169 -26.17 -6.06 23.51
N PHE A 170 -25.39 -5.45 22.61
CA PHE A 170 -25.77 -4.27 21.83
C PHE A 170 -26.31 -3.10 22.66
N ASP A 171 -25.92 -3.05 23.94
CA ASP A 171 -26.01 -1.84 24.74
C ASP A 171 -24.96 -0.82 24.27
N GLU A 172 -25.05 0.40 24.77
CA GLU A 172 -24.16 1.50 24.37
C GLU A 172 -22.68 1.16 24.56
N ASP A 173 -22.33 0.54 25.69
CA ASP A 173 -20.95 0.20 26.04
C ASP A 173 -20.40 -0.89 25.11
N ASP A 174 -21.18 -1.95 24.85
CA ASP A 174 -20.79 -3.00 23.92
C ASP A 174 -20.56 -2.46 22.50
N ILE A 175 -21.47 -1.60 22.01
CA ILE A 175 -21.35 -0.96 20.69
C ILE A 175 -20.06 -0.13 20.60
N LYS A 176 -19.82 0.73 21.59
CA LYS A 176 -18.64 1.60 21.63
C LYS A 176 -17.35 0.79 21.74
N ASN A 177 -17.31 -0.23 22.60
CA ASN A 177 -16.14 -1.06 22.80
C ASN A 177 -15.81 -1.90 21.57
N THR A 178 -16.82 -2.55 20.97
CA THR A 178 -16.65 -3.40 19.78
C THR A 178 -16.20 -2.57 18.58
N GLY A 179 -16.91 -1.48 18.27
CA GLY A 179 -16.57 -0.60 17.16
C GLY A 179 -15.24 0.14 17.35
N GLY A 180 -14.99 0.65 18.55
CA GLY A 180 -13.73 1.32 18.90
C GLY A 180 -12.52 0.38 18.82
N THR A 181 -12.66 -0.87 19.25
CA THR A 181 -11.60 -1.88 19.16
C THR A 181 -11.29 -2.24 17.70
N LEU A 182 -12.32 -2.45 16.89
CA LEU A 182 -12.17 -2.80 15.47
C LEU A 182 -11.42 -1.72 14.68
N ILE A 183 -11.80 -0.46 14.86
CA ILE A 183 -11.14 0.70 14.22
C ILE A 183 -9.74 0.91 14.79
N GLY A 184 -9.61 0.89 16.12
CA GLY A 184 -8.33 1.08 16.79
C GLY A 184 -7.28 0.04 16.38
N ASN A 185 -7.69 -1.22 16.20
CA ASN A 185 -6.80 -2.27 15.71
C ASN A 185 -6.36 -2.02 14.26
N MET A 186 -7.28 -1.62 13.39
CA MET A 186 -6.95 -1.33 11.99
C MET A 186 -6.00 -0.12 11.88
N LEU A 187 -6.23 0.95 12.66
CA LEU A 187 -5.35 2.12 12.73
C LEU A 187 -3.96 1.82 13.31
N LYS A 188 -3.85 0.83 14.20
CA LYS A 188 -2.54 0.36 14.67
C LYS A 188 -1.78 -0.37 13.57
N ILE A 189 -2.48 -1.12 12.71
CA ILE A 189 -1.88 -1.87 11.60
C ILE A 189 -1.45 -0.91 10.48
N THR A 190 -2.24 0.11 10.14
CA THR A 190 -1.83 1.14 9.16
C THR A 190 -0.53 1.83 9.56
N LYS A 191 -0.32 2.09 10.85
CA LYS A 191 0.93 2.70 11.38
C LYS A 191 2.17 1.81 11.24
N LYS A 192 2.01 0.51 11.02
CA LYS A 192 3.13 -0.44 10.79
C LYS A 192 3.54 -0.50 9.32
N LEU A 193 2.78 0.09 8.41
CA LEU A 193 3.12 0.09 6.99
C LEU A 193 4.50 0.72 6.76
N PRO A 194 5.28 0.21 5.79
CA PRO A 194 6.63 0.73 5.51
C PRO A 194 6.61 2.21 5.15
N ARG A 195 7.63 2.94 5.62
CA ARG A 195 7.74 4.39 5.37
C ARG A 195 7.92 4.71 3.89
N GLU A 196 8.46 3.76 3.14
CA GLU A 196 8.68 3.78 1.70
C GLU A 196 7.38 3.93 0.92
N LEU A 197 6.26 3.47 1.50
CA LEU A 197 4.93 3.70 0.95
C LEU A 197 4.49 5.16 1.06
N LYS A 198 5.10 5.98 1.93
CA LYS A 198 4.78 7.41 2.02
C LYS A 198 3.28 7.68 2.18
N ILE A 199 2.56 6.82 2.90
CA ILE A 199 1.10 6.84 3.04
C ILE A 199 0.58 8.23 3.39
N ASN A 200 1.22 8.93 4.34
CA ASN A 200 0.81 10.27 4.76
C ASN A 200 0.98 11.32 3.65
N GLU A 201 2.03 11.21 2.82
CA GLU A 201 2.23 12.13 1.70
C GLU A 201 1.11 11.94 0.67
N VAL A 202 0.86 10.70 0.27
CA VAL A 202 -0.21 10.33 -0.69
C VAL A 202 -1.58 10.74 -0.16
N LEU A 203 -1.86 10.48 1.12
CA LEU A 203 -3.10 10.88 1.78
C LEU A 203 -3.32 12.40 1.77
N ASN A 204 -2.27 13.18 2.04
CA ASN A 204 -2.34 14.64 2.02
C ASN A 204 -2.53 15.18 0.60
N GLU A 205 -1.83 14.61 -0.40
CA GLU A 205 -2.03 14.96 -1.81
C GLU A 205 -3.48 14.71 -2.25
N MET A 206 -4.06 13.57 -1.86
CA MET A 206 -5.44 13.22 -2.20
C MET A 206 -6.47 14.13 -1.51
N LYS A 207 -6.22 14.54 -0.26
CA LYS A 207 -7.08 15.50 0.46
C LYS A 207 -7.01 16.90 -0.17
N ASN A 208 -5.83 17.36 -0.56
CA ASN A 208 -5.64 18.67 -1.18
C ASN A 208 -6.26 18.75 -2.59
N ASN A 209 -6.23 17.66 -3.35
CA ASN A 209 -6.83 17.61 -4.69
C ASN A 209 -8.36 17.61 -4.71
N ARG A 210 -9.03 17.35 -3.57
CA ARG A 210 -10.49 17.48 -3.41
C ARG A 210 -10.92 18.90 -2.98
N GLY A 211 -9.98 19.82 -2.81
CA GLY A 211 -10.20 21.22 -2.41
C GLY A 211 -10.27 22.23 -3.56
N MET A 212 -10.64 21.80 -4.78
CA MET A 212 -10.99 22.67 -5.91
C MET A 212 -12.44 22.42 -6.36
#